data_AF-A0AAW2P6R5-F1
#
_entry.id   AF-A0AAW2P6R5-F1
#
_cell.length_a   1.000
_cell.length_b   1.000
_cell.length_c   1.000
_cell.angle_alpha   90.00
_cell.angle_beta   90.00
_cell.angle_gamma   90.00
#
_symmetry.space_group_name_H-M   'P 1'
#
loop_
_entity.id
_entity.type
_entity.pdbx_description
1 polymer ?
#
loop_
_entity_poly.entity_id
_entity_poly.type
_entity_poly.pdbx_seq_one_letter_code
_entity_poly.pdbx_strand_id
1 'polypeptide(L)'
;MLSKQMLKKYSVKEREALFEKWGIDIKSKQRRVQLCRRLWTDPTDMDHINESATIVAKLVGFKEPGQAPKEMFGLSFSPRPANVKSFSWRHSLPSMM
;
A
#
# COMPACT_ATOMS: atom_id res chain seq x y z
N MET A 1 0.87 -8.23 0.64
CA MET A 1 2.09 -8.38 1.45
C MET A 1 3.32 -8.01 0.64
N LEU A 2 4.22 -7.20 1.20
CA LEU A 2 5.42 -6.67 0.53
C LEU A 2 6.35 -7.75 -0.01
N SER A 3 6.45 -8.89 0.68
CA SER A 3 7.21 -10.06 0.23
C SER A 3 6.78 -10.61 -1.14
N LYS A 4 5.50 -10.42 -1.53
CA LYS A 4 5.01 -10.75 -2.88
C LYS A 4 5.39 -9.68 -3.90
N GLN A 5 5.37 -8.40 -3.50
CA GLN A 5 5.75 -7.28 -4.38
C GLN A 5 7.23 -7.32 -4.76
N MET A 6 8.10 -7.86 -3.90
CA MET A 6 9.52 -8.06 -4.23
C MET A 6 9.73 -8.86 -5.52
N LEU A 7 8.87 -9.85 -5.82
CA LEU A 7 8.99 -10.63 -7.05
C LEU A 7 8.59 -9.84 -8.29
N LYS A 8 7.71 -8.83 -8.14
CA LYS A 8 7.19 -8.01 -9.24
C LYS A 8 8.07 -6.80 -9.52
N LYS A 9 8.67 -6.21 -8.48
CA LYS A 9 9.37 -4.92 -8.54
C LYS A 9 10.89 -5.04 -8.61
N TYR A 10 11.46 -6.19 -8.24
CA TYR A 10 12.90 -6.41 -8.25
C TYR A 10 13.27 -7.66 -9.04
N SER A 11 14.30 -7.52 -9.87
CA SER A 11 14.96 -8.63 -10.56
C SER A 11 15.63 -9.59 -9.56
N VAL A 12 16.05 -10.77 -10.02
CA VAL A 12 16.73 -11.75 -9.15
C VAL A 12 18.03 -11.18 -8.58
N LYS A 13 18.84 -10.55 -9.42
CA LYS A 13 20.12 -9.95 -9.03
C LYS A 13 19.95 -8.82 -8.00
N GLU A 14 19.00 -7.91 -8.22
CA GLU A 14 18.73 -6.84 -7.26
C GLU A 14 18.25 -7.39 -5.91
N ARG A 15 17.46 -8.47 -5.90
CA ARG A 15 17.03 -9.12 -4.66
C ARG A 15 18.19 -9.72 -3.89
N GLU A 16 19.11 -10.39 -4.58
CA GLU A 16 20.30 -10.98 -3.96
C GLU A 16 21.20 -9.91 -3.34
N ALA A 17 21.48 -8.83 -4.08
CA ALA A 17 22.23 -7.69 -3.56
C ALA A 17 21.54 -7.03 -2.35
N LEU A 18 20.20 -6.92 -2.38
CA LEU A 18 19.42 -6.44 -1.24
C LEU A 18 19.56 -7.35 -0.02
N PHE A 19 19.48 -8.67 -0.20
CA PHE A 19 19.62 -9.59 0.92
C PHE A 19 21.03 -9.53 1.53
N GLU A 20 22.06 -9.48 0.69
CA GLU A 20 23.44 -9.35 1.14
C GLU A 20 23.68 -8.04 1.91
N LYS A 21 23.25 -6.90 1.35
CA LYS A 21 23.35 -5.58 2.00
C LYS A 21 22.65 -5.57 3.36
N TRP A 22 21.49 -6.21 3.46
CA TRP A 22 20.70 -6.27 4.68
C TRP A 22 21.10 -7.40 5.63
N GLY A 23 22.23 -8.08 5.38
CA GLY A 23 22.77 -9.14 6.24
C GLY A 23 21.87 -10.37 6.33
N ILE A 24 21.17 -10.70 5.24
CA ILE A 24 20.33 -11.89 5.10
C ILE A 24 21.05 -12.88 4.20
N ASP A 25 21.42 -14.03 4.75
CA ASP A 25 22.06 -15.10 3.98
C ASP A 25 21.16 -15.54 2.81
N ILE A 26 21.76 -15.62 1.62
CA ILE A 26 21.14 -16.08 0.37
C ILE A 26 20.63 -17.53 0.52
N LYS A 27 21.22 -18.35 1.37
CA LYS A 27 20.75 -19.73 1.63
C LYS A 27 19.62 -19.82 2.66
N SER A 28 19.28 -18.71 3.32
CA SER A 28 18.26 -18.66 4.36
C SER A 28 16.84 -18.93 3.82
N LYS A 29 15.98 -19.47 4.68
CA LYS A 29 14.56 -19.70 4.36
C LYS A 29 13.77 -18.40 4.50
N GLN A 30 12.74 -18.20 3.68
CA GLN A 30 11.84 -17.04 3.80
C GLN A 30 12.53 -15.66 3.75
N ARG A 31 13.66 -15.52 3.06
CA ARG A 31 14.46 -14.26 2.93
C ARG A 31 13.63 -12.99 2.71
N ARG A 32 12.63 -13.08 1.83
CA ARG A 32 11.71 -11.96 1.54
C ARG A 32 10.92 -11.49 2.76
N VAL A 33 10.48 -12.43 3.59
CA VAL A 33 9.74 -12.12 4.84
C VAL A 33 10.71 -11.59 5.88
N GLN A 34 11.92 -12.13 5.96
CA GLN A 34 12.96 -11.62 6.87
C GLN A 34 13.30 -10.17 6.56
N LEU A 35 13.52 -9.84 5.29
CA LEU A 35 13.75 -8.45 4.87
C LEU A 35 12.57 -7.56 5.27
N CYS A 36 11.34 -8.00 4.97
CA CYS A 36 10.14 -7.26 5.37
C CYS A 36 9.99 -7.07 6.88
N ARG A 37 10.67 -7.85 7.74
CA ARG A 37 10.67 -7.61 9.19
C ARG A 37 11.78 -6.63 9.58
N ARG A 38 12.96 -6.79 8.98
CA ARG A 38 14.12 -5.92 9.22
C ARG A 38 13.85 -4.45 8.91
N LEU A 39 13.07 -4.18 7.86
CA LEU A 39 12.66 -2.82 7.45
C LEU A 39 11.86 -2.03 8.52
N TRP A 40 11.35 -2.68 9.57
CA TRP A 40 10.62 -2.04 10.68
C TRP A 40 11.29 -2.27 12.05
N THR A 41 12.55 -2.73 12.07
CA THR A 41 13.19 -3.14 13.32
C THR A 41 13.85 -1.97 14.06
N ASP A 42 14.45 -1.02 13.34
CA ASP A 42 15.14 0.12 13.96
C ASP A 42 14.43 1.45 13.65
N PRO A 43 13.69 2.04 14.61
CA PRO A 43 13.05 3.34 14.46
C PRO A 43 13.92 4.51 14.94
N THR A 44 15.16 4.26 15.35
CA THR A 44 16.05 5.29 15.91
C THR A 44 17.16 5.69 14.96
N ASP A 45 17.61 4.75 14.12
CA ASP A 45 18.59 5.02 13.08
C ASP A 45 17.93 5.68 11.86
N MET A 46 18.24 6.96 11.63
CA MET A 46 17.73 7.73 10.50
C MET A 46 18.17 7.18 9.15
N ASP A 47 19.37 6.60 9.06
CA ASP A 47 19.86 6.00 7.83
C ASP A 47 19.07 4.72 7.53
N HIS A 48 18.86 3.88 8.55
CA HIS A 48 17.99 2.71 8.45
C HIS A 48 16.56 3.08 8.03
N ILE A 49 15.99 4.13 8.62
CA ILE A 49 14.65 4.62 8.26
C ILE A 49 14.61 5.04 6.79
N ASN A 50 15.59 5.82 6.34
CA ASN A 50 15.61 6.35 4.99
C ASN A 50 15.77 5.22 3.94
N GLU A 51 16.68 4.27 4.19
CA GLU A 51 16.85 3.11 3.32
C GLU A 51 15.61 2.21 3.32
N SER A 52 15.01 2.00 4.48
CA SER A 52 13.78 1.21 4.61
C SER A 52 12.63 1.85 3.84
N ALA A 53 12.42 3.15 4.03
CA ALA A 53 11.40 3.93 3.34
C ALA A 53 11.59 3.88 1.82
N THR A 54 12.83 3.98 1.34
CA THR A 54 13.18 3.88 -0.09
C THR A 54 12.79 2.52 -0.67
N ILE A 55 13.10 1.43 0.04
CA ILE A 55 12.74 0.07 -0.40
C ILE A 55 11.22 -0.10 -0.43
N VAL A 56 10.52 0.36 0.61
CA VAL A 56 9.05 0.28 0.70
C VAL A 56 8.39 1.12 -0.40
N ALA A 57 8.90 2.32 -0.67
CA ALA A 57 8.40 3.18 -1.75
C ALA A 57 8.47 2.46 -3.10
N LYS A 58 9.62 1.88 -3.44
CA LYS A 58 9.80 1.08 -4.67
C LYS A 58 8.87 -0.15 -4.72
N LEU A 59 8.64 -0.82 -3.57
CA LEU A 59 7.74 -1.98 -3.49
C LEU A 59 6.26 -1.64 -3.65
N VAL A 60 5.82 -0.55 -3.03
CA VAL A 60 4.43 -0.08 -3.11
C VAL A 60 4.17 0.65 -4.43
N GLY A 61 5.22 1.13 -5.10
CA GLY A 61 5.11 1.92 -6.31
C GLY A 61 4.85 3.39 -6.04
N PHE A 62 5.20 3.88 -4.84
CA PHE A 62 5.29 5.31 -4.62
C PHE A 62 6.45 5.84 -5.46
N LYS A 63 6.12 6.71 -6.41
CA LYS A 63 7.09 7.54 -7.12
C LYS A 63 7.72 8.50 -6.11
N GLU A 64 8.94 8.97 -6.37
CA GLU A 64 9.73 9.87 -5.50
C GLU A 64 8.87 10.92 -4.78
N PRO A 65 9.27 11.39 -3.58
CA PRO A 65 8.52 12.40 -2.81
C PRO A 65 8.29 13.78 -3.49
N GLY A 66 8.61 13.93 -4.78
CA GLY A 66 8.24 15.06 -5.65
C GLY A 66 7.31 14.71 -6.82
N GLN A 67 6.96 13.43 -7.00
CA GLN A 67 6.03 12.93 -8.02
C GLN A 67 4.84 12.17 -7.41
N ALA A 68 4.52 12.44 -6.14
CA ALA A 68 3.16 12.22 -5.69
C ALA A 68 2.24 13.04 -6.62
N PRO A 69 1.10 12.52 -7.09
CA PRO A 69 0.09 13.38 -7.70
C PRO A 69 -0.17 14.48 -6.67
N LYS A 70 0.11 15.72 -7.04
CA LYS A 70 -0.40 16.90 -6.33
C LYS A 70 -1.91 17.02 -6.53
N GLU A 71 -2.58 15.90 -6.77
CA GLU A 71 -4.00 15.77 -6.59
C GLU A 71 -4.20 15.67 -5.10
N MET A 72 -4.71 16.78 -4.59
CA MET A 72 -5.24 16.91 -3.25
C MET A 72 -5.86 15.56 -2.84
N PHE A 73 -5.48 15.05 -1.67
CA PHE A 73 -6.44 14.31 -0.85
C PHE A 73 -7.57 15.28 -0.49
N GLY A 74 -8.30 15.72 -1.50
CA GLY A 74 -9.54 16.43 -1.40
C GLY A 74 -10.47 15.39 -0.85
N LEU A 75 -10.59 15.44 0.48
CA LEU A 75 -11.76 15.08 1.23
C LEU A 75 -13.01 15.30 0.37
N SER A 76 -13.39 14.32 -0.44
CA SER A 76 -14.72 14.26 -1.02
C SER A 76 -15.65 13.71 0.05
N PHE A 77 -15.73 14.44 1.16
CA PHE A 77 -16.84 14.39 2.11
C PHE A 77 -18.07 15.11 1.56
N SER A 78 -18.10 15.45 0.28
CA SER A 78 -19.35 15.84 -0.35
C SER A 78 -20.19 14.57 -0.50
N PRO A 79 -21.38 14.48 0.11
CA PRO A 79 -22.29 13.38 -0.18
C PRO A 79 -22.50 13.42 -1.69
N ARG A 80 -22.25 12.31 -2.38
CA ARG A 80 -22.76 12.17 -3.75
C ARG A 80 -24.24 12.53 -3.68
N PRO A 81 -24.78 13.43 -4.52
CA PRO A 81 -26.21 13.57 -4.60
C PRO A 81 -26.73 12.18 -4.95
N ALA A 82 -27.34 11.52 -3.97
CA ALA A 82 -28.04 10.29 -4.20
C ALA A 82 -29.01 10.64 -5.32
N ASN A 83 -28.92 9.95 -6.44
CA ASN A 83 -29.95 9.99 -7.45
C ASN A 83 -31.17 9.34 -6.79
N VAL A 84 -31.89 10.12 -5.98
CA VAL A 84 -33.17 9.77 -5.43
C VAL A 84 -34.10 9.82 -6.63
N LYS A 85 -34.11 8.74 -7.40
CA LYS A 85 -35.33 8.36 -8.11
C LYS A 85 -36.36 8.19 -7.00
N SER A 86 -37.18 9.22 -6.81
CA SER A 86 -38.39 9.10 -6.02
C SER A 86 -39.27 8.10 -6.76
N PHE A 87 -39.12 6.81 -6.41
CA PHE A 87 -40.15 5.83 -6.67
C PHE A 87 -41.31 6.28 -5.78
N SER A 88 -42.24 7.03 -6.36
CA SER A 88 -43.50 7.39 -5.72
C SER A 88 -44.26 6.11 -5.43
N TRP A 89 -44.07 5.60 -4.22
CA TRP A 89 -44.88 4.52 -3.69
C TRP A 89 -46.29 5.08 -3.53
N ARG A 90 -47.13 4.84 -4.53
CA ARG A 90 -48.57 5.07 -4.40
C ARG A 90 -49.07 4.09 -3.35
N HIS A 91 -49.40 4.59 -2.17
CA HIS A 91 -50.19 3.84 -1.21
C HIS A 91 -51.55 3.58 -1.86
N SER A 92 -51.79 2.34 -2.29
CA SER A 92 -53.14 1.84 -2.47
C SER A 92 -53.78 1.77 -1.09
N LEU A 93 -54.79 2.62 -0.82
CA LEU A 93 -55.62 2.53 0.36
C LEU A 93 -56.28 1.13 0.41
N PRO A 94 -56.22 0.39 1.52
CA PRO A 94 -57.08 -0.76 1.70
C PRO A 94 -58.50 -0.29 2.01
N SER A 95 -59.48 -0.85 1.31
CA SER A 95 -60.90 -0.70 1.61
C SER A 95 -61.19 -1.22 3.02
N MET A 96 -61.80 -0.39 3.87
CA MET A 96 -62.26 -0.81 5.20
C MET A 96 -63.49 -1.71 5.06
N MET A 97 -63.33 -2.99 5.43
CA MET A 97 -64.40 -3.87 5.88
C MET A 97 -63.95 -4.56 7.15
#